data_AF-A0A6V8P3W8-F1
#
_entry.id   AF-A0A6V8P3W8-F1
#
_cell.length_a   1.000
_cell.length_b   1.000
_cell.length_c   1.000
_cell.angle_alpha   90.00
_cell.angle_beta   90.00
_cell.angle_gamma   90.00
#
_symmetry.space_group_name_H-M   'P 1'
#
loop_
_entity.id
_entity.type
_entity.pdbx_description
1 polymer ?
#
loop_
_entity_poly.entity_id
_entity_poly.type
_entity_poly.pdbx_seq_one_letter_code
_entity_poly.pdbx_strand_id
1 'polypeptide(L)'
;MGYDKAEILAGLCEAMVKNYLNNVAKGKDIQPPAVFQGGVAANKGIRKALERELEMEIIVPRYFSVMGAIGAAILAKEKVGETRETRFRGFDMVNAQYRTKSFECIDCPNMCEIIEVMMDETLISRWGDRCGKWAYVEV
;
A
#
# COMPACT_ATOMS: atom_id res chain seq x y z
N MET A 1 13.17 -34.30 21.64
CA MET A 1 12.81 -33.01 22.27
C MET A 1 12.49 -32.03 21.15
N GLY A 2 11.32 -31.42 21.20
CA GLY A 2 10.85 -30.43 20.23
C GLY A 2 9.76 -29.59 20.90
N TYR A 3 9.52 -28.40 20.38
CA TYR A 3 8.47 -27.50 20.86
C TYR A 3 7.12 -27.92 20.29
N ASP A 4 6.04 -27.60 21.01
CA ASP A 4 4.70 -27.79 20.47
C ASP A 4 4.44 -26.83 19.29
N LYS A 5 3.55 -27.22 18.38
CA LYS A 5 3.20 -26.38 17.21
C LYS A 5 2.68 -25.01 17.65
N ALA A 6 1.96 -24.91 18.75
CA ALA A 6 1.46 -23.64 19.26
C ALA A 6 2.61 -22.72 19.69
N GLU A 7 3.65 -23.26 20.33
CA GLU A 7 4.83 -22.51 20.74
C GLU A 7 5.64 -22.01 19.53
N ILE A 8 5.79 -22.85 18.50
CA ILE A 8 6.45 -22.47 17.25
C ILE A 8 5.69 -21.32 16.57
N LEU A 9 4.36 -21.41 16.47
CA LEU A 9 3.52 -20.37 15.88
C LEU A 9 3.58 -19.04 16.67
N ALA A 10 3.59 -19.12 18.00
CA ALA A 10 3.72 -17.95 18.86
C ALA A 10 5.08 -17.27 18.66
N GLY A 11 6.17 -18.04 18.69
CA GLY A 11 7.52 -17.53 18.46
C GLY A 11 7.69 -16.87 17.09
N LEU A 12 7.07 -17.43 16.05
CA LEU A 12 7.06 -16.82 14.71
C LEU A 12 6.33 -15.48 14.71
N CYS A 13 5.17 -15.37 15.36
CA CYS A 13 4.43 -14.10 15.45
C CYS A 13 5.24 -13.03 16.19
N GLU A 14 5.87 -13.40 17.31
CA GLU A 14 6.73 -12.50 18.08
C GLU A 14 7.95 -12.02 17.27
N ALA A 15 8.63 -12.94 16.57
CA ALA A 15 9.76 -12.61 15.70
C ALA A 15 9.35 -11.64 14.57
N MET A 16 8.20 -11.86 13.95
CA MET A 16 7.66 -11.00 12.89
C MET A 16 7.36 -9.58 13.40
N VAL A 17 6.72 -9.46 14.57
CA VAL A 17 6.42 -8.16 15.17
C VAL A 17 7.69 -7.41 15.55
N LYS A 18 8.64 -8.06 16.20
CA LYS A 18 9.94 -7.46 16.55
C LYS A 18 10.69 -6.99 15.31
N ASN A 19 10.69 -7.80 14.25
CA ASN A 19 11.29 -7.41 12.98
C ASN A 19 10.62 -6.16 12.38
N TYR A 20 9.29 -6.11 12.37
CA TYR A 20 8.53 -4.97 11.86
C TYR A 20 8.84 -3.68 12.64
N LEU A 21 8.84 -3.74 13.97
CA LEU A 21 9.13 -2.57 14.81
C LEU A 21 10.57 -2.07 14.65
N ASN A 22 11.53 -3.00 14.53
CA ASN A 22 12.95 -2.64 14.45
C ASN A 22 13.37 -2.13 13.07
N ASN A 23 12.71 -2.54 11.99
CA ASN A 23 13.13 -2.21 10.62
C ASN A 23 12.17 -1.28 9.88
N VAL A 24 10.85 -1.49 10.03
CA VAL A 24 9.84 -0.75 9.26
C VAL A 24 9.28 0.42 10.07
N ALA A 25 8.85 0.17 11.30
CA ALA A 25 8.38 1.20 12.21
C ALA A 25 9.51 1.82 13.06
N LYS A 26 10.76 1.66 12.63
CA LYS A 26 11.94 2.12 13.37
C LYS A 26 11.85 3.61 13.68
N GLY A 27 11.91 3.96 14.96
CA GLY A 27 11.86 5.34 15.43
C GLY A 27 10.49 6.00 15.34
N LYS A 28 9.42 5.24 15.06
CA LYS A 28 8.05 5.74 15.15
C LYS A 28 7.57 5.66 16.60
N ASP A 29 7.07 6.77 17.12
CA ASP A 29 6.36 6.81 18.39
C ASP A 29 4.92 6.37 18.17
N ILE A 30 4.58 5.13 18.59
CA ILE A 30 3.25 4.55 18.41
C ILE A 30 2.49 4.70 19.71
N GLN A 31 1.49 5.58 19.70
CA GLN A 31 0.67 5.92 20.86
C GLN A 31 -0.78 5.42 20.69
N PRO A 32 -1.50 5.11 21.79
CA PRO A 32 -2.92 4.78 21.73
C PRO A 32 -3.78 6.02 21.38
N PRO A 33 -4.91 5.84 20.68
CA PRO A 33 -5.44 4.58 20.15
C PRO A 33 -4.67 4.11 18.90
N ALA A 34 -4.22 2.86 18.91
CA ALA A 34 -3.47 2.26 17.81
C ALA A 34 -4.35 1.30 17.00
N VAL A 35 -4.42 1.53 15.68
CA VAL A 35 -5.24 0.73 14.75
C VAL A 35 -4.35 -0.15 13.89
N PHE A 36 -4.65 -1.44 13.83
CA PHE A 36 -3.99 -2.40 12.94
C PHE A 36 -4.91 -2.82 11.81
N GLN A 37 -4.49 -2.52 10.58
CA GLN A 37 -5.28 -2.73 9.35
C GLN A 37 -4.41 -3.36 8.25
N GLY A 38 -5.06 -3.83 7.17
CA GLY A 38 -4.44 -4.65 6.13
C GLY A 38 -4.66 -6.15 6.35
N GLY A 39 -4.27 -6.98 5.38
CA GLY A 39 -4.58 -8.42 5.38
C GLY A 39 -4.05 -9.17 6.61
N VAL A 40 -2.90 -8.76 7.14
CA VAL A 40 -2.28 -9.38 8.32
C VAL A 40 -3.06 -9.09 9.61
N ALA A 41 -3.93 -8.07 9.64
CA ALA A 41 -4.78 -7.78 10.79
C ALA A 41 -5.79 -8.91 11.10
N ALA A 42 -6.06 -9.80 10.15
CA ALA A 42 -6.82 -11.02 10.39
C ALA A 42 -6.09 -12.03 11.30
N ASN A 43 -4.76 -11.93 11.42
CA ASN A 43 -3.95 -12.85 12.20
C ASN A 43 -3.97 -12.46 13.69
N LYS A 44 -4.74 -13.22 14.47
CA LYS A 44 -4.89 -13.04 15.92
C LYS A 44 -3.55 -13.17 16.68
N GLY A 45 -2.63 -13.99 16.20
CA GLY A 45 -1.30 -14.17 16.80
C GLY A 45 -0.44 -12.93 16.65
N ILE A 46 -0.42 -12.33 15.45
CA ILE A 46 0.29 -11.06 15.20
C ILE A 46 -0.33 -9.93 16.03
N ARG A 47 -1.68 -9.84 16.10
CA ARG A 47 -2.35 -8.87 16.97
C ARG A 47 -1.89 -9.02 18.42
N LYS A 48 -1.90 -10.24 18.97
CA LYS A 48 -1.45 -10.47 20.36
C LYS A 48 0.03 -10.19 20.57
N ALA A 49 0.88 -10.49 19.59
CA ALA A 49 2.29 -10.14 19.67
C ALA A 49 2.52 -8.63 19.64
N LEU A 50 1.78 -7.87 18.82
CA LEU A 50 1.81 -6.40 18.81
C LEU A 50 1.34 -5.80 20.15
N GLU A 51 0.23 -6.28 20.69
CA GLU A 51 -0.30 -5.81 21.99
C GLU A 51 0.71 -6.05 23.13
N ARG A 52 1.43 -7.19 23.10
CA ARG A 52 2.47 -7.49 24.08
C ARG A 52 3.70 -6.60 23.91
N GLU A 53 4.21 -6.46 22.69
CA GLU A 53 5.45 -5.72 22.42
C GLU A 53 5.28 -4.21 22.59
N LEU A 54 4.08 -3.68 22.34
CA LEU A 54 3.75 -2.26 22.48
C LEU A 54 3.08 -1.91 23.82
N GLU A 55 2.80 -2.92 24.65
CA GLU A 55 2.13 -2.78 25.96
C GLU A 55 0.81 -1.98 25.92
N MET A 56 0.06 -2.11 24.82
CA MET A 56 -1.20 -1.38 24.62
C MET A 56 -2.21 -2.19 23.82
N GLU A 57 -3.48 -1.78 23.87
CA GLU A 57 -4.53 -2.39 23.06
C GLU A 57 -4.37 -2.01 21.57
N ILE A 58 -4.53 -3.02 20.71
CA ILE A 58 -4.53 -2.84 19.26
C ILE A 58 -5.94 -3.04 18.73
N ILE A 59 -6.47 -1.97 18.13
CA ILE A 59 -7.81 -1.95 17.54
C ILE A 59 -7.74 -2.53 16.13
N VAL A 60 -8.50 -3.59 15.87
CA VAL A 60 -8.68 -4.12 14.51
C VAL A 60 -10.06 -3.73 14.02
N PRO A 61 -10.19 -2.85 13.00
CA PRO A 61 -11.47 -2.36 12.53
C PRO A 61 -12.22 -3.45 11.77
N ARG A 62 -13.57 -3.40 11.78
CA ARG A 62 -14.43 -4.40 11.11
C ARG A 62 -14.06 -4.66 9.65
N TYR A 63 -13.64 -3.61 8.93
CA TYR A 63 -13.31 -3.64 7.51
C TYR A 63 -11.79 -3.55 7.25
N PHE A 64 -10.96 -4.08 8.16
CA PHE A 64 -9.50 -4.01 8.11
C PHE A 64 -8.88 -4.37 6.75
N SER A 65 -9.54 -5.22 5.95
CA SER A 65 -9.05 -5.64 4.63
C SER A 65 -9.25 -4.62 3.52
N VAL A 66 -10.15 -3.64 3.70
CA VAL A 66 -10.55 -2.67 2.65
C VAL A 66 -10.51 -1.22 3.12
N MET A 67 -9.95 -0.95 4.30
CA MET A 67 -9.85 0.42 4.84
C MET A 67 -9.17 1.39 3.87
N GLY A 68 -8.19 0.95 3.09
CA GLY A 68 -7.55 1.78 2.05
C GLY A 68 -8.54 2.24 0.96
N ALA A 69 -9.43 1.36 0.51
CA ALA A 69 -10.46 1.71 -0.47
C ALA A 69 -11.50 2.67 0.12
N ILE A 70 -11.89 2.46 1.39
CA ILE A 70 -12.78 3.38 2.11
C ILE A 70 -12.14 4.77 2.23
N GLY A 71 -10.86 4.83 2.61
CA GLY A 71 -10.10 6.08 2.69
C GLY A 71 -10.03 6.80 1.35
N ALA A 72 -9.75 6.08 0.26
CA ALA A 72 -9.75 6.65 -1.09
C ALA A 72 -11.12 7.23 -1.48
N ALA A 73 -12.22 6.55 -1.15
CA ALA A 73 -13.57 7.04 -1.41
C ALA A 73 -13.90 8.30 -0.60
N ILE A 74 -13.46 8.39 0.66
CA ILE A 74 -13.62 9.58 1.51
C ILE A 74 -12.87 10.77 0.90
N LEU A 75 -11.59 10.59 0.56
CA LEU A 75 -10.76 11.64 -0.03
C LEU A 75 -11.34 12.12 -1.37
N ALA A 76 -11.82 11.21 -2.22
CA ALA A 76 -12.49 11.57 -3.46
C ALA A 76 -13.76 12.40 -3.21
N LYS A 77 -14.58 12.01 -2.23
CA LYS A 77 -15.79 12.75 -1.84
C LYS A 77 -15.46 14.14 -1.31
N GLU A 78 -14.46 14.27 -0.45
CA GLU A 78 -13.98 15.56 0.07
C GLU A 78 -13.54 16.46 -1.08
N LYS A 79 -12.73 15.91 -2.01
CA LYS A 79 -12.22 16.69 -3.14
C LYS A 79 -13.33 17.21 -4.05
N VAL A 80 -14.31 16.37 -4.37
CA VAL A 80 -15.47 16.77 -5.18
C VAL A 80 -16.35 17.78 -4.41
N GLY A 81 -16.40 17.70 -3.09
CA GLY A 81 -17.08 18.71 -2.26
C GLY A 81 -16.50 20.12 -2.41
N GLU A 82 -15.18 20.23 -2.59
CA GLU A 82 -14.47 21.49 -2.84
C GLU A 82 -14.66 22.00 -4.28
N THR A 83 -14.43 21.14 -5.27
CA THR A 83 -14.34 21.56 -6.68
C THR A 83 -15.68 21.51 -7.42
N ARG A 84 -16.64 20.71 -6.93
CA ARG A 84 -17.86 20.29 -7.64
C ARG A 84 -17.61 19.64 -9.01
N GLU A 85 -16.37 19.25 -9.29
CA GLU A 85 -15.93 18.68 -10.55
C GLU A 85 -15.18 17.37 -10.32
N THR A 86 -15.31 16.44 -11.25
CA THR A 86 -14.64 15.13 -11.22
C THR A 86 -13.95 14.86 -12.54
N ARG A 87 -12.80 14.18 -12.48
CA ARG A 87 -12.11 13.61 -13.66
C ARG A 87 -12.39 12.13 -13.84
N PHE A 88 -13.46 11.62 -13.24
CA PHE A 88 -13.87 10.23 -13.37
C PHE A 88 -14.20 9.93 -14.84
N ARG A 89 -13.45 8.99 -15.42
CA ARG A 89 -13.53 8.65 -16.85
C ARG A 89 -14.72 7.73 -17.20
N GLY A 90 -15.57 7.39 -16.22
CA GLY A 90 -16.66 6.44 -16.40
C GLY A 90 -16.20 4.98 -16.30
N PHE A 91 -17.17 4.07 -16.22
CA PHE A 91 -16.90 2.63 -16.14
C PHE A 91 -16.53 2.02 -17.49
N ASP A 92 -16.86 2.68 -18.60
CA ASP A 92 -16.55 2.19 -19.94
C ASP A 92 -15.05 2.05 -20.22
N MET A 93 -14.20 2.67 -19.41
CA MET A 93 -12.74 2.51 -19.48
C MET A 93 -12.28 1.05 -19.30
N VAL A 94 -13.10 0.17 -18.71
CA VAL A 94 -12.79 -1.27 -18.62
C VAL A 94 -12.78 -1.95 -19.99
N ASN A 95 -13.47 -1.37 -20.97
CA ASN A 95 -13.55 -1.87 -22.35
C ASN A 95 -12.53 -1.22 -23.29
N ALA A 96 -11.76 -0.23 -22.81
CA ALA A 96 -10.72 0.42 -23.59
C ALA A 96 -9.57 -0.55 -23.91
N GLN A 97 -8.88 -0.33 -25.03
CA GLN A 97 -7.69 -1.12 -25.34
C GLN A 97 -6.46 -0.56 -24.62
N TYR A 98 -5.86 -1.40 -23.78
CA TYR A 98 -4.61 -1.08 -23.09
C TYR A 98 -3.42 -1.72 -23.79
N ARG A 99 -2.38 -0.94 -24.05
CA ARG A 99 -1.10 -1.42 -24.58
C ARG A 99 0.03 -0.92 -23.72
N THR A 100 1.00 -1.78 -23.47
CA THR A 100 2.23 -1.40 -22.76
C THR A 100 3.42 -1.43 -23.70
N LYS A 101 4.25 -0.40 -23.65
CA LYS A 101 5.57 -0.36 -24.31
C LYS A 101 6.62 -0.14 -23.25
N SER A 102 7.84 -0.64 -23.45
CA SER A 102 8.97 -0.29 -22.60
C SER A 102 10.16 0.18 -23.40
N PHE A 103 10.96 1.07 -22.80
CA PHE A 103 12.23 1.54 -23.34
C PHE A 103 13.22 1.80 -22.21
N GLU A 104 14.51 1.81 -22.53
CA GLU A 104 15.57 2.14 -21.58
C GLU A 104 15.89 3.64 -21.63
N CYS A 105 15.82 4.31 -20.47
CA CYS A 105 16.15 5.73 -20.33
C CYS A 105 17.64 5.91 -20.09
N ILE A 106 18.35 6.50 -21.06
CA ILE A 106 19.81 6.72 -21.03
C ILE A 106 20.24 8.11 -20.51
N ASP A 107 19.31 8.88 -19.94
CA ASP A 107 19.57 10.27 -19.54
C ASP A 107 20.44 10.40 -18.27
N CYS A 108 20.58 9.33 -17.48
CA CYS A 108 21.41 9.31 -16.29
C CYS A 108 21.94 7.89 -16.02
N PRO A 109 22.90 7.72 -15.08
CA PRO A 109 23.52 6.43 -14.79
C PRO A 109 22.57 5.34 -14.28
N ASN A 110 21.31 5.67 -13.96
CA ASN A 110 20.34 4.69 -13.48
C ASN A 110 19.84 3.72 -14.56
N MET A 111 19.93 4.08 -15.85
CA MET A 111 19.49 3.27 -17.00
C MET A 111 18.15 2.56 -16.72
N CYS A 112 17.14 3.34 -16.35
CA CYS A 112 15.86 2.78 -15.90
C CYS A 112 15.10 2.19 -17.09
N GLU A 113 14.50 1.01 -16.93
CA GLU A 113 13.43 0.56 -17.82
C GLU A 113 12.16 1.34 -17.51
N ILE A 114 11.70 2.12 -18.48
CA ILE A 114 10.47 2.90 -18.39
C ILE A 114 9.36 2.13 -19.09
N ILE A 115 8.25 1.94 -18.37
CA ILE A 115 7.05 1.30 -18.89
C ILE A 115 6.03 2.40 -19.19
N GLU A 116 5.56 2.46 -20.43
CA GLU A 116 4.50 3.34 -20.90
C GLU A 116 3.19 2.56 -20.98
N VAL A 117 2.11 3.13 -20.43
CA VAL A 117 0.76 2.60 -20.55
C VAL A 117 -0.05 3.49 -21.48
N MET A 118 -0.53 2.90 -22.56
CA MET A 118 -1.39 3.53 -23.55
C MET A 118 -2.83 3.02 -23.39
N MET A 119 -3.81 3.91 -23.52
CA MET A 119 -5.24 3.60 -23.57
C MET A 119 -5.81 4.20 -24.86
N ASP A 120 -6.33 3.38 -25.77
CA ASP A 120 -6.85 3.79 -27.08
C ASP A 120 -5.91 4.75 -27.83
N GLU A 121 -4.63 4.35 -27.93
CA GLU A 121 -3.53 5.11 -28.54
C GLU A 121 -3.14 6.43 -27.83
N THR A 122 -3.72 6.73 -26.66
CA THR A 122 -3.34 7.87 -25.82
C THR A 122 -2.43 7.42 -24.68
N LEU A 123 -1.30 8.09 -24.47
CA LEU A 123 -0.44 7.82 -23.33
C LEU A 123 -1.12 8.28 -22.04
N ILE A 124 -1.34 7.36 -21.09
CA ILE A 124 -2.03 7.67 -19.83
C ILE A 124 -1.12 7.60 -18.60
N SER A 125 0.00 6.87 -18.67
CA SER A 125 0.92 6.74 -17.53
C SER A 125 2.30 6.27 -17.97
N ARG A 126 3.30 6.61 -17.16
CA ARG A 126 4.64 6.03 -17.19
C ARG A 126 5.08 5.69 -15.77
N TRP A 127 5.82 4.59 -15.59
CA TRP A 127 6.49 4.27 -14.33
C TRP A 127 7.80 3.52 -14.56
N GLY A 128 8.62 3.42 -13.51
CA GLY A 128 9.90 2.70 -13.52
C GLY A 128 11.13 3.61 -13.36
N ASP A 129 10.94 4.92 -13.37
CA ASP A 129 12.02 5.88 -13.19
C ASP A 129 12.45 6.01 -11.72
N ARG A 130 13.75 6.24 -11.52
CA ARG A 130 14.33 6.47 -10.19
C ARG A 130 14.52 7.95 -9.86
N CYS A 131 14.59 8.80 -10.88
CA CYS A 131 14.93 10.22 -10.74
C CYS A 131 13.72 11.17 -10.79
N GLY A 132 12.50 10.67 -11.02
CA GLY A 132 11.28 11.47 -11.13
C GLY A 132 11.04 12.08 -12.52
N LYS A 133 11.94 11.89 -13.51
CA LYS A 133 11.82 12.46 -14.86
C LYS A 133 10.53 12.03 -15.56
N TRP A 134 10.06 10.81 -15.33
CA TRP A 134 8.90 10.24 -16.03
C TRP A 134 7.64 10.15 -15.16
N ALA A 135 7.67 10.72 -13.95
CA ALA A 135 6.59 10.63 -12.97
C ALA A 135 5.28 11.30 -13.40
N TYR A 136 5.31 12.18 -14.41
CA TYR A 136 4.14 12.91 -14.90
C TYR A 136 3.96 12.70 -16.40
N VAL A 137 2.72 12.47 -16.80
CA VAL A 137 2.29 12.57 -18.19
C VAL A 137 1.50 13.86 -18.29
N GLU A 138 1.93 14.77 -19.15
CA GLU A 138 1.09 15.89 -19.56
C GLU A 138 -0.04 15.31 -20.41
N VAL A 139 -1.23 15.22 -19.82
CA VAL A 139 -2.47 14.78 -20.48
C VAL A 139 -3.24 16.01 -20.92
#